data_AF-A0A7X5J8L3-F1
#
_entry.id   AF-A0A7X5J8L3-F1
#
_cell.length_a   1.000
_cell.length_b   1.000
_cell.length_c   1.000
_cell.angle_alpha   90.00
_cell.angle_beta   90.00
_cell.angle_gamma   90.00
#
_symmetry.space_group_name_H-M   'P 1'
#
loop_
_entity.id
_entity.type
_entity.pdbx_description
1 polymer ?
#
loop_
_entity_poly.entity_id
_entity_poly.type
_entity_poly.pdbx_seq_one_letter_code
_entity_poly.pdbx_strand_id
1 'polypeptide(L)'
;MLQGLMLERGVLVLAVLTLTGFTAPEQQRNISRSSQELSQMTCSQLWYLGEKIRADGGVCPRSERARQAFFRTRTCVSQDERVLGEEVGAYLAALRGIAADKGCPDRP
;
A
#
# COMPACT_ATOMS: atom_id res chain seq x y z
N MET A 1 57.38 -16.07 -18.34
CA MET A 1 57.09 -14.69 -17.87
C MET A 1 55.96 -14.16 -18.77
N LEU A 2 54.73 -14.52 -18.41
CA LEU A 2 53.72 -13.72 -17.70
C LEU A 2 52.74 -13.06 -18.68
N GLN A 3 51.65 -13.79 -18.93
CA GLN A 3 50.39 -13.31 -19.47
C GLN A 3 49.77 -12.33 -18.46
N GLY A 4 49.24 -11.20 -18.93
CA GLY A 4 48.62 -10.18 -18.08
C GLY A 4 47.70 -9.28 -18.88
N LEU A 5 46.71 -9.86 -19.56
CA LEU A 5 45.56 -9.10 -20.07
C LEU A 5 44.65 -8.79 -18.88
N MET A 6 44.81 -7.60 -18.31
CA MET A 6 43.85 -7.01 -17.38
C MET A 6 42.56 -6.66 -18.13
N LEU A 7 41.65 -7.62 -18.19
CA LEU A 7 40.26 -7.41 -18.55
C LEU A 7 39.49 -7.02 -17.28
N GLU A 8 39.80 -5.85 -16.73
CA GLU A 8 39.12 -5.30 -15.56
C GLU A 8 38.09 -4.24 -15.97
N ARG A 9 36.87 -4.42 -15.44
CA ARG A 9 35.88 -3.37 -15.15
C ARG A 9 35.14 -2.78 -16.36
N GLY A 10 34.23 -3.58 -16.89
CA GLY A 10 33.23 -3.11 -17.85
C GLY A 10 31.88 -3.79 -17.70
N VAL A 11 31.49 -4.23 -16.49
CA VAL A 11 30.09 -4.62 -16.27
C VAL A 11 29.30 -3.33 -16.08
N LEU A 12 28.84 -2.80 -17.21
CA LEU A 12 27.76 -1.83 -17.29
C LEU A 12 26.51 -2.52 -16.71
N VAL A 13 26.37 -2.53 -15.38
CA VAL A 13 25.10 -2.88 -14.73
C VAL A 13 24.16 -1.75 -15.08
N LEU A 14 23.43 -1.91 -16.19
CA LEU A 14 22.21 -1.17 -16.46
C LEU A 14 21.28 -1.42 -15.26
N ALA A 15 21.32 -0.51 -14.29
CA ALA A 15 20.31 -0.43 -13.25
C ALA A 15 19.00 -0.07 -13.96
N VAL A 16 18.27 -1.09 -14.38
CA VAL A 16 16.88 -0.96 -14.76
C VAL A 16 16.18 -0.48 -13.49
N LEU A 17 15.95 0.83 -13.43
CA LEU A 17 14.99 1.48 -12.54
C LEU A 17 13.61 0.95 -12.93
N THR A 18 13.32 -0.30 -12.55
CA THR A 18 11.94 -0.72 -12.43
C THR A 18 11.33 0.20 -11.39
N LEU A 19 10.46 1.10 -11.82
CA LEU A 19 9.52 1.84 -10.99
C LEU A 19 8.53 0.86 -10.35
N THR A 20 9.02 -0.12 -9.61
CA THR A 20 8.22 -0.90 -8.68
C THR A 20 8.07 0.00 -7.47
N GLY A 21 6.91 0.66 -7.38
CA GLY A 21 6.56 1.50 -6.25
C GLY A 21 6.90 0.77 -4.96
N PHE A 22 7.87 1.29 -4.22
CA PHE A 22 8.29 0.72 -2.95
C PHE A 22 7.11 0.82 -1.99
N THR A 23 6.31 -0.23 -1.92
CA THR A 23 5.39 -0.39 -0.80
C THR A 23 6.26 -0.55 0.42
N ALA A 24 6.16 0.37 1.39
CA ALA A 24 6.85 0.22 2.67
C ALA A 24 6.54 -1.19 3.23
N PRO A 25 7.48 -1.87 3.91
CA PRO A 25 7.26 -3.21 4.44
C PRO A 25 6.03 -3.29 5.37
N GLU A 26 5.68 -2.18 6.02
CA GLU A 26 4.43 -2.01 6.78
C GLU A 26 3.16 -2.13 5.91
N GLN A 27 3.20 -1.60 4.69
CA GLN A 27 2.10 -1.64 3.73
C GLN A 27 1.88 -3.06 3.21
N GLN A 28 2.96 -3.78 2.90
CA GLN A 28 2.90 -5.14 2.37
C GLN A 28 2.28 -6.13 3.38
N ARG A 29 2.51 -5.92 4.68
CA ARG A 29 1.85 -6.69 5.75
C ARG A 29 0.34 -6.40 5.88
N ASN A 30 -0.12 -5.24 5.45
CA ASN A 30 -1.53 -4.86 5.59
C ASN A 30 -2.37 -5.34 4.39
N ILE A 31 -1.75 -5.55 3.22
CA ILE A 31 -2.40 -6.06 1.99
C ILE A 31 -2.30 -7.58 1.82
N SER A 32 -1.92 -8.33 2.86
CA SER A 32 -1.68 -9.78 2.76
C SER A 32 -2.89 -10.67 3.04
N ARG A 33 -4.05 -10.12 3.41
CA ARG A 33 -5.24 -10.94 3.75
C ARG A 33 -5.99 -11.33 2.50
N SER A 34 -6.36 -12.59 2.40
CA SER A 34 -7.20 -13.10 1.31
C SER A 34 -8.62 -12.53 1.36
N SER A 35 -9.33 -12.55 0.24
CA SER A 35 -10.74 -12.15 0.18
C SER A 35 -11.62 -12.96 1.15
N GLN A 36 -11.30 -14.22 1.39
CA GLN A 36 -12.00 -15.07 2.37
C GLN A 36 -11.83 -14.54 3.80
N GLU A 37 -10.61 -14.16 4.19
CA GLU A 37 -10.35 -13.56 5.50
C GLU A 37 -11.04 -12.20 5.65
N LEU A 38 -10.98 -11.36 4.60
CA LEU A 38 -11.69 -10.08 4.57
C LEU A 38 -13.21 -10.27 4.73
N SER A 39 -13.78 -11.31 4.13
CA SER A 39 -15.22 -11.60 4.22
C SER A 39 -15.67 -11.99 5.63
N GLN A 40 -14.76 -12.46 6.47
CA GLN A 40 -15.02 -12.78 7.88
C GLN A 40 -14.93 -11.54 8.79
N MET A 41 -14.34 -10.45 8.31
CA MET A 41 -14.19 -9.22 9.10
C MET A 41 -15.52 -8.50 9.26
N THR A 42 -15.66 -7.81 10.39
CA THR A 42 -16.76 -6.87 10.66
C THR A 42 -16.59 -5.59 9.84
N CYS A 43 -17.66 -4.82 9.66
CA CYS A 43 -17.58 -3.53 8.95
C CYS A 43 -16.57 -2.57 9.58
N SER A 44 -16.50 -2.51 10.91
CA SER A 44 -15.51 -1.68 11.62
C SER A 44 -14.07 -2.12 11.35
N GLN A 45 -13.83 -3.43 11.26
CA GLN A 45 -12.51 -3.97 10.96
C GLN A 45 -12.10 -3.72 9.52
N LEU A 46 -13.03 -3.87 8.56
CA LEU A 46 -12.80 -3.54 7.14
C LEU A 46 -12.48 -2.05 6.97
N TRP A 47 -13.29 -1.18 7.58
CA TRP A 47 -13.04 0.26 7.58
C TRP A 47 -11.67 0.60 8.14
N TYR A 48 -11.32 0.06 9.31
CA TYR A 48 -10.03 0.33 9.96
C TYR A 48 -8.85 -0.13 9.10
N LEU A 49 -8.95 -1.31 8.47
CA LEU A 49 -7.91 -1.82 7.59
C LEU A 49 -7.72 -0.93 6.36
N GLY A 50 -8.81 -0.51 5.72
CA GLY A 50 -8.76 0.39 4.56
C GLY A 50 -8.13 1.75 4.89
N GLU A 51 -8.54 2.38 6.00
CA GLU A 51 -7.94 3.64 6.47
C GLU A 51 -6.46 3.49 6.83
N LYS A 52 -6.07 2.37 7.47
CA LYS A 52 -4.67 2.10 7.80
C LYS A 52 -3.81 2.00 6.54
N ILE A 53 -4.25 1.24 5.53
CA ILE A 53 -3.54 1.07 4.26
C ILE A 53 -3.38 2.42 3.54
N ARG A 54 -4.46 3.21 3.48
CA ARG A 54 -4.41 4.58 2.95
C ARG A 54 -3.38 5.45 3.68
N ALA A 55 -3.40 5.41 5.00
CA ALA A 55 -2.51 6.21 5.82
C ALA A 55 -1.05 5.78 5.73
N ASP A 56 -0.76 4.48 5.61
CA ASP A 56 0.59 3.96 5.39
C ASP A 56 1.15 4.42 4.04
N GLY A 57 0.30 4.54 3.03
CA GLY A 57 0.66 5.03 1.69
C GLY A 57 0.58 6.55 1.52
N GLY A 58 0.40 7.30 2.61
CA GLY A 58 0.40 8.77 2.59
C GLY A 58 -0.87 9.42 2.05
N VAL A 59 -1.98 8.69 1.93
CA VAL A 59 -3.27 9.27 1.51
C VAL A 59 -3.90 10.05 2.66
N CYS A 60 -4.19 11.33 2.43
CA CYS A 60 -4.74 12.23 3.44
C CYS A 60 -6.09 11.73 3.99
N PRO A 61 -6.34 11.91 5.31
CA PRO A 61 -7.55 11.41 5.95
C PRO A 61 -8.78 12.14 5.43
N ARG A 62 -9.84 11.38 5.13
CA ARG A 62 -11.13 11.91 4.63
C ARG A 62 -12.13 12.27 5.72
N SER A 63 -11.88 11.86 6.96
CA SER A 63 -12.65 12.26 8.13
C SER A 63 -11.75 12.62 9.31
N GLU A 64 -12.37 13.29 10.27
CA GLU A 64 -11.77 13.52 11.58
C GLU A 64 -11.51 12.20 12.33
N ARG A 65 -12.38 11.20 12.16
CA ARG A 65 -12.19 9.84 12.71
C ARG A 65 -10.91 9.20 12.17
N ALA A 66 -10.69 9.24 10.87
CA ALA A 66 -9.48 8.73 10.23
C ALA A 66 -8.23 9.53 10.66
N ARG A 67 -8.36 10.86 10.72
CA ARG A 67 -7.28 11.74 11.18
C ARG A 67 -6.82 11.39 12.60
N GLN A 68 -7.76 11.24 13.52
CA GLN A 68 -7.46 10.91 14.91
C GLN A 68 -6.89 9.51 15.09
N ALA A 69 -7.29 8.56 14.24
CA ALA A 69 -6.85 7.17 14.31
C ALA A 69 -5.43 6.97 13.74
N PHE A 70 -5.07 7.66 12.65
CA PHE A 70 -3.86 7.33 11.89
C PHE A 70 -2.88 8.49 11.68
N PHE A 71 -3.31 9.75 11.81
CA PHE A 71 -2.51 10.92 11.44
C PHE A 71 -2.02 11.76 12.63
N ARG A 72 -1.99 11.20 13.84
CA ARG A 72 -1.41 11.90 15.01
C ARG A 72 0.09 12.20 14.84
N THR A 73 0.82 11.32 14.15
CA THR A 73 2.28 11.40 13.95
C THR A 73 2.71 11.20 12.51
N ARG A 74 1.75 11.09 11.57
CA ARG A 74 2.02 10.83 10.16
C ARG A 74 1.79 12.09 9.34
N THR A 75 2.62 12.29 8.33
CA THR A 75 2.41 13.31 7.30
C THR A 75 1.58 12.73 6.17
N CYS A 76 0.58 13.47 5.71
CA CYS A 76 -0.12 13.09 4.49
C CYS A 76 0.52 13.74 3.25
N VAL A 77 0.47 13.03 2.13
CA VAL A 77 1.18 13.37 0.88
C VAL A 77 0.19 13.77 -0.21
N SER A 78 -0.93 13.07 -0.34
CA SER A 78 -1.90 13.29 -1.42
C SER A 78 -3.33 12.97 -0.97
N GLN A 79 -4.34 13.67 -1.52
CA GLN A 79 -5.75 13.26 -1.34
C GLN A 79 -6.15 12.09 -2.25
N ASP A 80 -5.34 11.83 -3.27
CA ASP A 80 -5.62 10.87 -4.34
C ASP A 80 -5.04 9.49 -4.00
N GLU A 81 -5.89 8.45 -4.02
CA GLU A 81 -5.47 7.05 -3.84
C GLU A 81 -4.57 6.55 -4.97
N ARG A 82 -4.49 7.23 -6.13
CA ARG A 82 -3.56 6.86 -7.21
C ARG A 82 -2.08 6.99 -6.82
N VAL A 83 -1.77 7.65 -5.70
CA VAL A 83 -0.42 7.62 -5.12
C VAL A 83 -0.05 6.23 -4.59
N LEU A 84 -1.06 5.41 -4.29
CA LEU A 84 -0.89 4.00 -3.93
C LEU A 84 -0.60 3.22 -5.20
N GLY A 85 0.42 2.36 -5.16
CA GLY A 85 0.73 1.45 -6.27
C GLY A 85 -0.46 0.57 -6.65
N GLU A 86 -0.44 0.04 -7.88
CA GLU A 86 -1.56 -0.71 -8.48
C GLU A 86 -2.07 -1.86 -7.60
N GLU A 87 -1.17 -2.66 -7.02
CA GLU A 87 -1.51 -3.78 -6.13
C GLU A 87 -2.32 -3.31 -4.91
N VAL A 88 -1.91 -2.20 -4.30
CA VAL A 88 -2.59 -1.62 -3.13
C VAL A 88 -3.95 -1.08 -3.54
N GLY A 89 -4.04 -0.43 -4.69
CA GLY A 89 -5.30 0.04 -5.27
C GLY A 89 -6.28 -1.10 -5.52
N ALA A 90 -5.82 -2.21 -6.11
CA ALA A 90 -6.62 -3.41 -6.35
C ALA A 90 -7.11 -4.04 -5.03
N TYR A 91 -6.24 -4.10 -4.02
CA TYR A 91 -6.60 -4.62 -2.70
C TYR A 91 -7.69 -3.75 -2.02
N LEU A 92 -7.55 -2.42 -2.06
CA LEU A 92 -8.56 -1.50 -1.53
C LEU A 92 -9.89 -1.59 -2.30
N ALA A 93 -9.84 -1.85 -3.61
CA ALA A 93 -11.05 -2.09 -4.40
C ALA A 93 -11.76 -3.38 -3.97
N ALA A 94 -11.02 -4.48 -3.77
CA ALA A 94 -11.58 -5.74 -3.27
C ALA A 94 -12.19 -5.57 -1.87
N LEU A 95 -11.50 -4.87 -0.97
CA LEU A 95 -12.01 -4.54 0.36
C LEU A 95 -13.32 -3.74 0.30
N ARG A 96 -13.40 -2.73 -0.58
CA ARG A 96 -14.64 -1.96 -0.80
C ARG A 96 -15.77 -2.83 -1.35
N GLY A 97 -15.48 -3.74 -2.29
CA GLY A 97 -16.46 -4.70 -2.81
C GLY A 97 -17.07 -5.55 -1.69
N ILE A 98 -16.23 -6.16 -0.86
CA ILE A 98 -16.67 -6.98 0.28
C ILE A 98 -17.47 -6.17 1.30
N ALA A 99 -17.04 -4.93 1.57
CA ALA A 99 -17.77 -4.04 2.47
C ALA A 99 -19.17 -3.69 1.90
N ALA A 100 -19.27 -3.44 0.60
CA ALA A 100 -20.54 -3.18 -0.08
C ALA A 100 -21.46 -4.41 -0.05
N ASP A 101 -20.94 -5.60 -0.33
CA ASP A 101 -21.69 -6.86 -0.29
C ASP A 101 -22.26 -7.15 1.10
N LYS A 102 -21.55 -6.72 2.15
CA LYS A 102 -22.01 -6.80 3.55
C LYS A 102 -23.00 -5.72 3.96
N GLY A 103 -23.27 -4.73 3.11
CA GLY A 103 -24.07 -3.56 3.47
C GLY A 103 -23.40 -2.69 4.54
N CYS A 104 -22.06 -2.67 4.59
CA CYS A 104 -21.34 -1.81 5.51
C CYS A 104 -21.61 -0.33 5.20
N PRO A 105 -21.79 0.52 6.23
CA PRO A 105 -22.01 1.93 6.00
C PRO A 105 -20.76 2.55 5.39
N ASP A 106 -20.93 3.29 4.29
CA ASP A 106 -19.88 4.12 3.70
C ASP A 106 -19.73 5.41 4.51
N ARG A 107 -19.39 5.25 5.80
CA ARG A 107 -19.20 6.37 6.72
C ARG A 107 -17.71 6.59 6.98
N PRO A 108 -17.19 7.78 6.67
CA PRO A 108 -15.86 8.18 7.09
C PRO A 108 -15.85 8.53 8.58
#